data_AF-A0A397EMG3-F1
#
_entry.id   AF-A0A397EMG3-F1
#
_cell.length_a   1.000
_cell.length_b   1.000
_cell.length_c   1.000
_cell.angle_alpha   90.00
_cell.angle_beta   90.00
_cell.angle_gamma   90.00
#
_symmetry.space_group_name_H-M   'P 1'
#
loop_
_entity.id
_entity.type
_entity.pdbx_description
1 polymer ?
#
loop_
_entity_poly.entity_id
_entity_poly.type
_entity_poly.pdbx_seq_one_letter_code
_entity_poly.pdbx_strand_id
1 'polypeptide(L)'
;ALALDEDVLAFDDKDDTTLPDTAGFARRKVLVCIMSLEAFKEACGGDELHKDSAKRKTASAAPKREKKAKASDDMSADWSVDTYKALAASGTLGKKTVAELKGFLTSHGLSTAGKKADLVATAMAFLQTP
;
A
#
# COMPACT_ATOMS: atom_id res chain seq x y z
N ALA A 1 39.42 6.31 -31.99
CA ALA A 1 39.09 4.93 -32.39
C ALA A 1 38.69 4.86 -33.86
N LEU A 2 37.42 4.72 -34.23
CA LEU A 2 37.04 4.32 -35.61
C LEU A 2 37.26 5.38 -36.71
N ALA A 3 37.24 6.68 -36.39
CA ALA A 3 37.52 7.76 -37.34
C ALA A 3 39.02 8.13 -37.45
N LEU A 4 39.85 7.60 -36.54
CA LEU A 4 41.30 7.80 -36.49
C LEU A 4 42.07 6.47 -36.62
N ASP A 5 41.38 5.37 -36.97
CA ASP A 5 41.89 3.99 -37.01
C ASP A 5 42.65 3.54 -35.73
N GLU A 6 42.24 4.03 -34.56
CA GLU A 6 42.81 3.58 -33.28
C GLU A 6 42.07 2.33 -32.79
N ASP A 7 42.81 1.26 -32.50
CA ASP A 7 42.28 -0.05 -32.08
C ASP A 7 41.56 -0.03 -30.72
N VAL A 8 41.81 1.00 -29.90
CA VAL A 8 41.27 1.11 -28.54
C VAL A 8 40.36 2.34 -28.44
N LEU A 9 39.15 2.12 -27.93
CA LEU A 9 38.24 3.19 -27.56
C LEU A 9 38.75 3.87 -26.29
N ALA A 10 38.97 5.18 -26.34
CA ALA A 10 39.38 6.00 -25.18
C ALA A 10 38.26 6.20 -24.14
N PHE A 11 37.11 5.53 -24.30
CA PHE A 11 36.02 5.58 -23.35
C PHE A 11 36.24 4.45 -22.32
N ASP A 12 36.64 4.82 -21.11
CA ASP A 12 36.76 3.91 -19.97
C ASP A 12 35.49 4.03 -19.13
N ASP A 13 34.73 2.95 -18.98
CA ASP A 13 33.51 2.90 -18.14
C ASP A 13 33.78 3.30 -16.68
N LYS A 14 35.05 3.36 -16.26
CA LYS A 14 35.47 3.80 -14.93
C LYS A 14 35.36 5.31 -14.70
N ASP A 15 35.31 6.11 -15.77
CA ASP A 15 35.16 7.57 -15.71
C ASP A 15 33.69 8.02 -15.85
N ASP A 16 32.73 7.13 -15.54
CA ASP A 16 31.32 7.46 -15.52
C ASP A 16 30.97 8.40 -14.35
N THR A 17 30.98 9.70 -14.65
CA THR A 17 30.60 10.77 -13.73
C THR A 17 29.09 10.85 -13.43
N THR A 18 28.27 10.02 -14.06
CA THR A 18 26.82 9.96 -13.77
C THR A 18 26.50 9.09 -12.56
N LEU A 19 27.43 8.23 -12.15
CA LEU A 19 27.29 7.41 -10.96
C LEU A 19 27.44 8.25 -9.69
N PRO A 20 26.69 7.94 -8.63
CA PRO A 20 26.80 8.65 -7.37
C PRO A 20 28.20 8.48 -6.73
N ASP A 21 28.76 9.57 -6.21
CA ASP A 21 30.05 9.61 -5.49
C ASP A 21 29.96 8.89 -4.13
N THR A 22 30.16 7.57 -4.13
CA THR A 22 30.10 6.72 -2.93
C THR A 22 31.06 7.17 -1.82
N ALA A 23 32.29 7.52 -2.18
CA ALA A 23 33.29 8.03 -1.23
C ALA A 23 32.84 9.36 -0.61
N GLY A 24 32.15 10.19 -1.39
CA GLY A 24 31.57 11.43 -0.92
C GLY A 24 30.41 11.28 0.05
N PHE A 25 29.59 10.25 -0.12
CA PHE A 25 28.53 9.91 0.84
C PHE A 25 29.08 9.42 2.18
N ALA A 26 30.27 8.81 2.19
CA ALA A 26 30.94 8.38 3.42
C ALA A 26 31.57 9.52 4.25
N ARG A 27 31.63 10.76 3.72
CA ARG A 27 32.16 11.92 4.45
C ARG A 27 31.33 12.18 5.71
N ARG A 28 31.97 12.41 6.87
CA ARG A 28 31.29 12.60 8.17
C ARG A 28 30.08 13.53 8.16
N LYS A 29 30.18 14.69 7.49
CA LYS A 29 29.06 15.65 7.39
C LYS A 29 27.85 15.06 6.67
N VAL A 30 28.09 14.27 5.63
CA VAL A 30 27.05 13.59 4.86
C VAL A 30 26.54 12.38 5.63
N LEU A 31 27.41 11.66 6.32
CA LEU A 31 27.02 10.53 7.18
C LEU A 31 26.02 10.94 8.27
N VAL A 32 26.21 12.10 8.91
CA VAL A 32 25.25 12.64 9.89
C VAL A 32 23.87 12.89 9.25
N CYS A 33 23.85 13.37 8.00
CA CYS A 33 22.61 13.51 7.23
C CYS A 33 22.02 12.14 6.86
N ILE A 34 22.84 11.15 6.48
CA ILE A 34 22.42 9.79 6.19
C ILE A 34 21.79 9.12 7.42
N MET A 35 22.36 9.32 8.61
CA MET A 35 21.76 8.82 9.86
C MET A 35 20.38 9.45 10.13
N SER A 36 20.15 10.67 9.66
CA SER A 36 18.85 11.34 9.74
C SER A 36 17.84 10.79 8.72
N LEU A 37 18.28 10.00 7.72
CA LEU A 37 17.39 9.35 6.76
C LEU A 37 16.53 8.28 7.41
N GLU A 38 16.95 7.66 8.51
CA GLU A 38 16.12 6.70 9.23
C GLU A 38 14.93 7.39 9.89
N ALA A 39 15.16 8.57 10.49
CA ALA A 39 14.10 9.41 11.02
C ALA A 39 13.18 9.94 9.91
N PHE A 40 13.74 10.34 8.77
CA PHE A 40 12.96 10.76 7.60
C PHE A 40 12.13 9.60 7.02
N LYS A 41 12.70 8.41 6.93
CA LYS A 41 12.03 7.18 6.48
C LYS A 41 10.82 6.91 7.38
N GLU A 42 11.00 6.94 8.69
CA GLU A 42 9.90 6.73 9.64
C GLU A 42 8.82 7.80 9.52
N ALA A 43 9.21 9.08 9.45
CA ALA A 43 8.27 10.20 9.28
C ALA A 43 7.45 10.13 7.98
N CYS A 44 7.97 9.45 6.94
CA CYS A 44 7.29 9.28 5.66
C CYS A 44 6.50 7.97 5.54
N GLY A 45 6.40 7.16 6.59
CA GLY A 45 5.63 5.90 6.60
C GLY A 45 6.46 4.63 6.74
N GLY A 46 7.76 4.74 7.02
CA GLY A 46 8.59 3.66 7.55
C GLY A 46 8.55 2.37 6.72
N ASP A 47 8.52 1.25 7.44
CA ASP A 47 8.42 -0.09 6.85
C ASP A 47 6.98 -0.45 6.42
N GLU A 48 5.97 0.31 6.84
CA GLU A 48 4.58 0.13 6.40
C GLU A 48 4.44 0.36 4.88
N LEU A 49 5.18 1.32 4.31
CA LEU A 49 5.25 1.50 2.85
C LEU A 49 5.84 0.29 2.10
N HIS A 50 6.67 -0.51 2.78
CA HIS A 50 7.33 -1.68 2.18
C HIS A 50 6.37 -2.89 2.08
N LYS A 51 5.40 -2.99 3.01
CA LYS A 51 4.38 -4.04 3.00
C LYS A 51 3.45 -3.95 1.79
N ASP A 52 3.15 -2.74 1.32
CA ASP A 52 2.29 -2.50 0.15
C ASP A 52 3.00 -2.67 -1.20
N SER A 53 4.33 -2.54 -1.22
CA SER A 53 5.12 -2.69 -2.45
C SER A 53 5.44 -4.15 -2.77
N ALA A 54 5.49 -5.04 -1.78
CA ALA A 54 5.66 -6.49 -1.99
C ALA A 54 4.48 -7.17 -2.74
N LYS A 55 3.28 -6.56 -2.74
CA LYS A 55 2.11 -7.05 -3.49
C LYS A 55 2.02 -6.47 -4.91
N ARG A 56 2.85 -5.50 -5.27
CA ARG A 56 2.80 -4.85 -6.57
C ARG A 56 3.78 -5.56 -7.50
N LYS A 57 3.26 -6.50 -8.32
CA LYS A 57 4.00 -6.99 -9.49
C LYS A 57 4.54 -5.78 -10.26
N THR A 58 5.80 -5.86 -10.67
CA THR A 58 6.42 -4.94 -11.61
C THR A 58 5.58 -4.92 -12.89
N ALA A 59 4.75 -3.90 -13.04
CA ALA A 59 3.98 -3.66 -14.26
C ALA A 59 4.61 -2.45 -14.96
N SER A 60 5.33 -2.76 -16.04
CA SER A 60 5.70 -1.80 -17.06
C SER A 60 4.48 -1.01 -17.56
N ALA A 61 4.69 0.28 -17.79
CA ALA A 61 3.92 1.18 -18.64
C ALA A 61 2.48 1.63 -18.22
N ALA A 62 2.37 2.97 -18.19
CA ALA A 62 1.21 3.86 -18.36
C ALA A 62 0.24 4.10 -17.17
N PRO A 63 -0.01 5.38 -16.81
CA PRO A 63 -0.99 5.73 -15.78
C PRO A 63 -2.38 5.88 -16.40
N LYS A 64 -3.37 5.15 -15.87
CA LYS A 64 -4.79 5.46 -16.09
C LYS A 64 -5.44 5.87 -14.76
N ARG A 65 -5.71 7.17 -14.70
CA ARG A 65 -6.69 7.92 -13.89
C ARG A 65 -7.65 7.05 -13.04
N GLU A 66 -7.71 7.31 -11.73
CA GLU A 66 -8.91 7.78 -10.98
C GLU A 66 -8.99 7.33 -9.51
N LYS A 67 -9.51 8.27 -8.71
CA LYS A 67 -10.16 8.15 -7.39
C LYS A 67 -9.33 7.71 -6.19
N LYS A 68 -8.85 8.76 -5.52
CA LYS A 68 -8.51 8.83 -4.10
C LYS A 68 -9.75 8.45 -3.26
N ALA A 69 -9.83 7.20 -2.81
CA ALA A 69 -10.63 6.82 -1.65
C ALA A 69 -9.67 6.71 -0.47
N LYS A 70 -9.87 7.56 0.54
CA LYS A 70 -9.14 7.49 1.81
C LYS A 70 -9.48 6.14 2.46
N ALA A 71 -8.52 5.23 2.52
CA ALA A 71 -8.59 4.09 3.41
C ALA A 71 -8.35 4.63 4.82
N SER A 72 -9.42 4.72 5.60
CA SER A 72 -9.31 4.82 7.06
C SER A 72 -8.80 3.46 7.54
N ASP A 73 -7.56 3.46 7.95
CA ASP A 73 -6.90 2.37 8.66
C ASP A 73 -7.54 2.27 10.05
N ASP A 74 -8.58 1.44 10.15
CA ASP A 74 -9.12 0.97 11.43
C ASP A 74 -9.28 -0.54 11.28
N MET A 75 -8.13 -1.22 11.24
CA MET A 75 -8.03 -2.68 11.23
C MET A 75 -8.10 -3.22 12.67
N SER A 76 -9.05 -2.72 13.46
CA SER A 76 -9.56 -3.44 14.61
C SER A 76 -10.75 -4.24 14.10
N ALA A 77 -10.55 -5.55 13.88
CA ALA A 77 -11.62 -6.46 13.44
C ALA A 77 -12.60 -6.73 14.59
N ASP A 78 -13.27 -5.69 15.07
CA ASP A 78 -14.41 -5.83 15.96
C ASP A 78 -15.62 -6.25 15.14
N TRP A 79 -15.92 -7.54 15.15
CA TRP A 79 -17.14 -8.12 14.58
C TRP A 79 -18.34 -8.04 15.53
N SER A 80 -18.29 -7.15 16.53
CA SER A 80 -19.41 -6.95 17.45
C SER A 80 -20.70 -6.55 16.72
N VAL A 81 -21.82 -7.07 17.24
CA VAL A 81 -23.17 -6.74 16.73
C VAL A 81 -23.45 -5.25 16.90
N ASP A 82 -23.00 -4.63 18.00
CA ASP A 82 -23.29 -3.22 18.31
C ASP A 82 -22.66 -2.26 17.31
N THR A 83 -21.42 -2.53 16.90
CA THR A 83 -20.73 -1.72 15.89
C THR A 83 -21.42 -1.84 14.53
N TYR A 84 -21.73 -3.07 14.10
CA TYR A 84 -22.44 -3.31 12.85
C TYR A 84 -23.87 -2.74 12.86
N LYS A 85 -24.55 -2.71 14.00
CA LYS A 85 -25.86 -2.07 14.19
C LYS A 85 -25.78 -0.55 14.04
N ALA A 86 -24.74 0.09 14.60
CA ALA A 86 -24.48 1.52 14.40
C ALA A 86 -24.13 1.86 12.93
N LEU A 87 -23.38 0.97 12.26
CA LEU A 87 -23.06 1.12 10.83
C LEU A 87 -24.29 0.95 9.93
N ALA A 88 -25.21 0.05 10.28
CA ALA A 88 -26.48 -0.10 9.59
C ALA A 88 -27.37 1.14 9.78
N ALA A 89 -27.48 1.66 11.02
CA ALA A 89 -28.26 2.86 11.33
C ALA A 89 -27.72 4.12 10.63
N SER A 90 -26.40 4.24 10.50
CA SER A 90 -25.75 5.36 9.79
C SER A 90 -25.73 5.21 8.26
N GLY A 91 -26.22 4.09 7.70
CA GLY A 91 -26.20 3.83 6.27
C GLY A 91 -24.79 3.61 5.69
N THR A 92 -23.78 3.39 6.55
CA THR A 92 -22.38 3.23 6.14
C THR A 92 -21.94 1.78 5.98
N LEU A 93 -22.81 0.82 6.30
CA LEU A 93 -22.54 -0.62 6.15
C LEU A 93 -22.08 -1.01 4.73
N GLY A 94 -22.62 -0.35 3.69
CA GLY A 94 -22.17 -0.58 2.30
C GLY A 94 -20.75 -0.10 1.98
N LYS A 95 -20.14 0.73 2.84
CA LYS A 95 -18.75 1.20 2.71
C LYS A 95 -17.74 0.19 3.24
N LYS A 96 -18.18 -0.78 4.05
CA LYS A 96 -17.34 -1.89 4.49
C LYS A 96 -16.90 -2.77 3.32
N THR A 97 -15.71 -3.33 3.45
CA THR A 97 -15.12 -4.22 2.46
C THR A 97 -15.84 -5.56 2.45
N VAL A 98 -15.73 -6.30 1.34
CA VAL A 98 -16.29 -7.65 1.24
C VAL A 98 -15.67 -8.59 2.27
N ALA A 99 -14.39 -8.40 2.60
CA ALA A 99 -13.69 -9.20 3.61
C ALA A 99 -14.27 -8.98 5.02
N GLU A 100 -14.49 -7.74 5.42
CA GLU A 100 -15.10 -7.40 6.72
C GLU A 100 -16.53 -7.94 6.83
N LEU A 101 -17.35 -7.74 5.79
CA LEU A 101 -18.73 -8.25 5.74
C LEU A 101 -18.77 -9.78 5.84
N LYS A 102 -17.87 -10.47 5.14
CA LYS A 102 -17.75 -11.94 5.25
C LYS A 102 -17.27 -12.37 6.63
N GLY A 103 -16.34 -11.66 7.26
CA GLY A 103 -15.87 -11.94 8.61
C GLY A 103 -17.01 -11.91 9.63
N PHE A 104 -17.80 -10.82 9.62
CA PHE A 104 -18.99 -10.67 10.47
C PHE A 104 -20.05 -11.75 10.20
N LEU A 105 -20.38 -12.00 8.93
CA LEU A 105 -21.37 -13.05 8.60
C LEU A 105 -20.89 -14.44 9.02
N THR A 106 -19.58 -14.73 8.88
CA THR A 106 -19.01 -16.02 9.28
C THR A 106 -19.01 -16.20 10.79
N SER A 107 -18.69 -15.16 11.57
CA SER A 107 -18.74 -15.22 13.04
C SER A 107 -20.15 -15.46 13.58
N HIS A 108 -21.16 -15.01 12.84
CA HIS A 108 -22.58 -15.22 13.15
C HIS A 108 -23.21 -16.44 12.46
N GLY A 109 -22.41 -17.27 11.75
CA GLY A 109 -22.89 -18.49 11.10
C GLY A 109 -23.84 -18.25 9.91
N LEU A 110 -23.78 -17.08 9.30
CA LEU A 110 -24.64 -16.65 8.19
C LEU A 110 -24.00 -16.96 6.82
N SER A 111 -24.83 -17.02 5.78
CA SER A 111 -24.37 -17.27 4.41
C SER A 111 -23.49 -16.12 3.90
N THR A 112 -22.32 -16.46 3.37
CA THR A 112 -21.36 -15.54 2.74
C THR A 112 -21.34 -15.64 1.21
N ALA A 113 -22.36 -16.28 0.63
CA ALA A 113 -22.51 -16.46 -0.80
C ALA A 113 -23.14 -15.22 -1.46
N GLY A 114 -22.71 -14.89 -2.67
CA GLY A 114 -23.29 -13.82 -3.48
C GLY A 114 -22.36 -12.63 -3.74
N LYS A 115 -22.94 -11.58 -4.34
CA LYS A 115 -22.29 -10.31 -4.63
C LYS A 115 -22.26 -9.45 -3.36
N LYS A 116 -21.48 -8.36 -3.39
CA LYS A 116 -21.39 -7.44 -2.24
C LYS A 116 -22.75 -6.93 -1.75
N ALA A 117 -23.69 -6.67 -2.65
CA ALA A 117 -25.05 -6.24 -2.31
C ALA A 117 -25.80 -7.30 -1.49
N ASP A 118 -25.64 -8.58 -1.84
CA ASP A 118 -26.27 -9.70 -1.15
C ASP A 118 -25.73 -9.82 0.29
N LEU A 119 -24.41 -9.70 0.47
CA LEU A 119 -23.77 -9.71 1.79
C LEU A 119 -24.27 -8.57 2.71
N VAL A 120 -24.42 -7.37 2.15
CA VAL A 120 -24.96 -6.21 2.89
C VAL A 120 -26.43 -6.45 3.26
N ALA A 121 -27.23 -7.01 2.35
CA ALA A 121 -28.64 -7.33 2.62
C ALA A 121 -28.77 -8.39 3.72
N THR A 122 -27.97 -9.46 3.68
CA THR A 122 -27.95 -10.49 4.74
C THR A 122 -27.54 -9.91 6.09
N ALA A 123 -26.52 -9.05 6.12
CA ALA A 123 -26.10 -8.37 7.36
C ALA A 123 -27.19 -7.43 7.89
N MET A 124 -27.87 -6.66 7.04
CA MET A 124 -28.98 -5.80 7.46
C MET A 124 -30.16 -6.60 8.00
N ALA A 125 -30.53 -7.70 7.34
CA ALA A 125 -31.63 -8.56 7.78
C ALA A 125 -31.35 -9.15 9.18
N PHE A 126 -30.12 -9.61 9.43
CA PHE A 126 -29.70 -10.11 10.73
C PHE A 126 -29.82 -9.04 11.82
N LEU A 127 -29.37 -7.81 11.55
CA LEU A 127 -29.39 -6.71 12.53
C LEU A 127 -30.80 -6.15 12.82
N GLN A 128 -31.77 -6.42 11.94
CA GLN A 128 -33.17 -6.03 12.10
C GLN A 128 -34.02 -7.10 12.80
N THR A 129 -33.46 -8.28 13.05
CA THR A 129 -34.16 -9.35 13.77
C THR A 129 -34.12 -9.03 15.29
N PRO A 130 -35.27 -9.04 16.01
CA PRO A 130 -35.36 -8.67 17.42
C PRO A 130 -34.64 -9.64 18.37
#